data_AF-A0A920EC47-F1
#
_entry.id   AF-A0A920EC47-F1
#
_cell.length_a   1.000
_cell.length_b   1.000
_cell.length_c   1.000
_cell.angle_alpha   90.00
_cell.angle_beta   90.00
_cell.angle_gamma   90.00
#
_symmetry.space_group_name_H-M   'P 1'
#
loop_
_entity.id
_entity.type
_entity.pdbx_description
1 polymer ?
#
loop_
_entity_poly.entity_id
_entity_poly.type
_entity_poly.pdbx_seq_one_letter_code
_entity_poly.pdbx_strand_id
1 'polypeptide(L)' 'MPPNLVDLSIEKIAINAVMAGCKPEYLPIVISALEAVCTDEFNMHGLLATTMPVGPVMFVNGPIRNEIGMNSG' A
#
# COMPACT_ATOMS: atom_id res chain seq x y z
N MET A 1 -4.75 9.52 5.91
CA MET A 1 -4.45 9.34 4.47
C MET A 1 -4.80 10.59 3.67
N PRO A 2 -3.87 11.18 2.90
CA PRO A 2 -4.19 12.25 1.96
C PRO A 2 -5.20 11.78 0.89
N PRO A 3 -5.97 12.69 0.26
CA PRO A 3 -5.97 14.13 0.50
C PRO A 3 -6.83 14.56 1.70
N ASN A 4 -7.79 13.74 2.14
CA ASN A 4 -8.78 14.12 3.15
C ASN A 4 -8.27 13.99 4.60
N LEU A 5 -7.06 13.46 4.79
CA LEU A 5 -6.40 13.26 6.09
C LEU A 5 -7.27 12.50 7.11
N VAL A 6 -8.09 11.57 6.63
CA VAL A 6 -8.90 10.67 7.46
C VAL A 6 -8.17 9.40 7.82
N ASP A 7 -8.60 8.78 8.92
CA ASP A 7 -8.10 7.48 9.36
C ASP A 7 -8.42 6.36 8.37
N LEU A 8 -7.46 5.45 8.24
CA LEU A 8 -7.57 4.23 7.44
C LEU A 8 -7.98 3.08 8.36
N SER A 9 -9.22 2.61 8.23
CA SER A 9 -9.63 1.35 8.84
C SER A 9 -9.23 0.16 7.96
N ILE A 10 -9.02 -1.00 8.59
CA ILE A 10 -8.76 -2.26 7.87
C ILE A 10 -9.88 -2.58 6.87
N GLU A 11 -11.14 -2.29 7.22
CA GLU A 11 -12.28 -2.45 6.32
C GLU A 11 -12.13 -1.63 5.04
N LYS A 12 -11.78 -0.33 5.15
CA LYS A 12 -11.56 0.53 3.98
C LYS A 12 -10.39 0.05 3.14
N ILE A 13 -9.33 -0.45 3.77
CA ILE A 13 -8.17 -1.00 3.06
C ILE A 13 -8.60 -2.25 2.27
N ALA A 14 -9.31 -3.18 2.89
CA ALA A 14 -9.78 -4.41 2.26
C ALA A 14 -10.75 -4.14 1.09
N ILE A 15 -11.70 -3.22 1.26
CA ILE A 15 -12.63 -2.81 0.19
C ILE A 15 -11.85 -2.29 -1.02
N ASN A 16 -10.94 -1.33 -0.83
CA ASN A 16 -10.16 -0.77 -1.93
C ASN A 16 -9.23 -1.81 -2.57
N ALA A 17 -8.63 -2.70 -1.78
CA ALA A 17 -7.78 -3.77 -2.29
C ALA A 17 -8.57 -4.72 -3.21
N VAL A 18 -9.76 -5.17 -2.80
CA VAL A 18 -10.62 -6.03 -3.63
C VAL A 18 -11.06 -5.32 -4.91
N MET A 19 -11.42 -4.04 -4.82
CA MET A 19 -11.77 -3.22 -5.99
C MET A 19 -10.61 -3.11 -7.00
N ALA A 20 -9.36 -3.14 -6.52
CA ALA A 20 -8.15 -3.18 -7.34
C ALA A 20 -7.80 -4.59 -7.87
N GLY A 21 -8.62 -5.61 -7.59
CA GLY A 21 -8.35 -7.01 -7.98
C GLY A 21 -7.33 -7.72 -7.09
N CYS A 22 -7.04 -7.19 -5.90
CA CYS A 22 -6.11 -7.80 -4.96
C CYS A 22 -6.71 -9.09 -4.37
N LYS A 23 -5.88 -10.12 -4.23
CA LYS A 23 -6.28 -11.36 -3.54
C LYS A 23 -6.17 -11.19 -2.03
N PRO A 24 -7.00 -11.89 -1.22
CA PRO A 24 -6.94 -11.81 0.24
C PRO A 24 -5.56 -12.11 0.82
N GLU A 25 -4.81 -13.06 0.22
CA GLU A 25 -3.48 -13.46 0.70
C GLU A 25 -2.45 -12.31 0.62
N TYR A 26 -2.72 -11.28 -0.19
CA TYR A 26 -1.82 -10.12 -0.35
C TYR A 26 -2.17 -8.98 0.61
N LEU A 27 -3.31 -9.04 1.29
CA LEU A 27 -3.78 -7.96 2.17
C LEU A 27 -2.77 -7.57 3.27
N PRO A 28 -2.05 -8.50 3.92
CA PRO A 28 -1.02 -8.14 4.89
C PRO A 28 0.07 -7.23 4.29
N ILE A 29 0.47 -7.49 3.04
CA ILE A 29 1.48 -6.67 2.34
C ILE A 29 0.92 -5.28 2.05
N VAL A 30 -0.35 -5.18 1.65
CA VAL A 30 -1.01 -3.88 1.40
C VAL A 30 -1.07 -3.05 2.68
N ILE A 31 -1.41 -3.67 3.83
CA ILE A 31 -1.45 -3.00 5.13
C ILE A 31 -0.06 -2.49 5.49
N SER A 32 0.97 -3.34 5.42
CA SER A 32 2.35 -2.96 5.70
C SER A 32 2.86 -1.87 4.75
N ALA A 33 2.45 -1.90 3.48
CA ALA A 33 2.77 -0.83 2.53
C ALA A 33 2.15 0.51 2.94
N LEU A 34 0.89 0.50 3.36
CA LEU A 34 0.19 1.70 3.83
C LEU A 34 0.80 2.25 5.12
N GLU A 35 1.16 1.38 6.07
CA GLU A 35 1.87 1.78 7.30
C GLU A 35 3.22 2.43 6.98
N ALA A 36 3.95 1.92 5.98
CA ALA A 36 5.24 2.46 5.58
C ALA A 36 5.14 3.83 4.90
N VAL A 37 4.12 4.06 4.06
CA VAL A 37 3.99 5.31 3.28
C VAL A 37 3.13 6.37 3.96
N CYS A 38 2.26 6.00 4.89
CA CYS A 38 1.39 6.94 5.62
C CYS A 38 2.08 7.52 6.87
N THR A 39 3.36 7.86 6.74
CA THR A 39 4.12 8.58 7.77
C THR A 39 4.35 10.03 7.35
N ASP A 40 4.54 10.91 8.33
CA ASP A 40 4.86 12.32 8.07
C ASP A 40 6.21 12.47 7.36
N GLU A 41 7.17 11.61 7.68
CA GLU A 41 8.52 11.59 7.08
C GLU A 41 8.49 11.20 5.60
N PHE A 42 7.67 10.20 5.22
CA PHE A 42 7.51 9.81 3.82
C PHE A 42 6.70 10.85 3.02
N ASN A 43 5.80 11.58 3.69
CA ASN A 43 4.97 12.64 3.11
C ASN A 43 4.23 12.21 1.83
N MET A 44 3.32 11.24 1.96
CA MET A 44 2.48 10.77 0.84
C MET A 44 1.64 11.88 0.20
N HIS A 45 1.33 12.95 0.93
CA HIS A 45 0.57 14.08 0.39
C HIS A 45 1.36 14.80 -0.71
N GLY A 46 2.65 15.07 -0.47
CA GLY A 46 3.53 15.68 -1.47
C GLY A 46 3.67 14.83 -2.73
N LEU A 47 3.72 13.50 -2.57
CA LEU A 47 3.81 12.56 -3.69
C LEU A 47 2.53 12.54 -4.54
N LEU A 48 1.35 12.54 -3.90
CA LEU A 48 0.07 12.48 -4.62
C LEU A 48 -0.40 13.83 -5.19
N ALA A 49 0.19 14.94 -4.75
CA ALA A 49 -0.14 16.30 -5.20
C ALA A 49 0.69 16.76 -6.42
N THR A 50 1.20 15.84 -7.24
CA THR A 50 1.94 16.14 -8.47
C THR A 50 1.01 16.21 -9.69
N THR A 51 1.45 16.87 -10.76
CA THR A 51 0.70 16.97 -12.02
C THR A 51 0.88 15.75 -12.95
N MET A 52 1.80 14.85 -12.61
CA MET A 52 2.15 13.66 -13.39
C MET A 52 2.09 12.42 -12.48
N PRO A 53 1.69 11.23 -12.98
CA PRO A 53 1.62 10.02 -12.18
C PRO A 53 2.96 9.65 -11.57
N VAL A 54 2.97 9.46 -10.25
CA VAL A 54 4.09 8.95 -9.48
C VAL A 54 3.53 8.02 -8.41
N GLY A 55 4.27 6.97 -8.07
CA GLY A 55 3.87 6.02 -7.04
C GLY A 55 5.09 5.49 -6.30
N PRO A 56 4.94 5.12 -5.01
CA PRO A 56 6.00 4.44 -4.27
C PRO A 56 6.32 3.09 -4.91
N VAL A 57 7.60 2.75 -4.97
CA VAL A 57 8.05 1.39 -5.28
C VAL A 57 8.18 0.64 -3.97
N MET A 58 7.51 -0.50 -3.86
CA MET A 58 7.51 -1.32 -2.65
C MET A 58 8.50 -2.48 -2.80
N PHE A 59 9.38 -2.65 -1.82
CA PHE A 59 10.27 -3.80 -1.70
C PHE A 59 9.73 -4.75 -0.63
N VAL A 60 9.41 -5.99 -1.02
CA VAL A 60 8.87 -7.00 -0.12
C VAL A 60 9.98 -7.97 0.26
N ASN A 61 10.33 -8.00 1.55
CA ASN A 61 11.34 -8.90 2.10
C ASN A 61 10.78 -9.65 3.31
N GLY A 62 10.91 -10.98 3.30
CA GLY A 62 10.43 -11.84 4.37
C GLY A 62 9.78 -13.14 3.85
N PRO A 63 9.42 -14.08 4.73
CA PRO A 63 8.85 -15.38 4.36
C PRO A 63 7.61 -15.28 3.47
N ILE A 64 6.75 -14.28 3.72
CA ILE A 64 5.50 -14.06 2.99
C ILE A 64 5.68 -13.98 1.48
N ARG A 65 6.82 -13.47 0.97
CA ARG A 65 7.09 -13.40 -0.48
C ARG A 65 7.11 -14.79 -1.13
N ASN A 66 7.57 -15.80 -0.40
CA ASN A 66 7.58 -17.18 -0.87
C ASN A 66 6.20 -17.83 -0.71
N GLU A 67 5.51 -17.57 0.40
CA GLU A 67 4.18 -18.12 0.70
C GLU A 67 3.13 -17.76 -0.36
N ILE A 68 3.21 -16.52 -0.88
CA ILE A 68 2.28 -16.04 -1.90
C ILE A 68 2.78 -16.26 -3.34
N GLY A 69 3.95 -16.88 -3.52
CA GLY A 69 4.57 -17.07 -4.82
C GLY A 69 4.87 -15.75 -5.55
N MET A 70 5.36 -14.74 -4.82
CA MET A 70 5.69 -13.43 -5.39
C MET A 70 6.84 -13.57 -6.39
N ASN A 71 6.65 -13.01 -7.59
CA ASN A 71 7.71 -12.97 -8.60
C ASN A 71 8.94 -12.23 -8.06
N SER A 72 10.10 -12.85 -8.19
CA SER A 72 11.40 -12.29 -7.78
C SER A 72 12.51 -12.81 -8.68
N GLY A 73 13.48 -11.96 -9.01
CA GLY A 73 14.65 -12.27 -9.84
C GLY A 73 15.67 -11.14 -9.77
#